data_AF-A0A7K9L124-F1
#
_entry.id   AF-A0A7K9L124-F1
#
_cell.length_a   1.000
_cell.length_b   1.000
_cell.length_c   1.000
_cell.angle_alpha   90.00
_cell.angle_beta   90.00
_cell.angle_gamma   90.00
#
_symmetry.space_group_name_H-M   'P 1'
#
loop_
_entity.id
_entity.type
_entity.pdbx_description
1 polymer ?
#
loop_
_entity_poly.entity_id
_entity_poly.type
_entity_poly.pdbx_seq_one_letter_code
_entity_poly.pdbx_strand_id
1 'polypeptide(L)'
;MARTKQTARKSTGGKAPRKQLATKAARKSAPSTGGVKKPHRYRPGTVALREIRRYQKSTELLIRKLPFQRLVREIAQDFKTDLRFQSAA
;
A
#
# COMPACT_ATOMS: atom_id res chain seq x y z
N MET A 1 7.78 -29.70 -47.93
CA MET A 1 6.54 -29.48 -47.16
C MET A 1 6.75 -30.03 -45.75
N ALA A 2 6.87 -29.15 -44.75
CA ALA A 2 7.21 -29.53 -43.38
C ALA A 2 5.95 -29.87 -42.58
N ARG A 3 5.87 -31.10 -42.07
CA ARG A 3 4.77 -31.62 -41.25
C ARG A 3 4.81 -30.97 -39.85
N THR A 4 3.87 -30.08 -39.56
CA THR A 4 3.71 -29.49 -38.22
C THR A 4 3.07 -30.51 -37.28
N LYS A 5 3.81 -30.95 -36.26
CA LYS A 5 3.24 -31.73 -35.15
C LYS A 5 2.44 -30.77 -34.26
N GLN A 6 1.12 -30.81 -34.38
CA GLN A 6 0.20 -30.15 -33.45
C GLN A 6 0.21 -30.94 -32.13
N THR A 7 0.91 -30.44 -31.11
CA THR A 7 0.82 -31.02 -29.76
C THR A 7 -0.43 -30.49 -29.09
N ALA A 8 -1.35 -31.38 -28.72
CA ALA A 8 -2.56 -31.03 -27.99
C ALA A 8 -2.20 -30.35 -26.65
N ARG A 9 -2.57 -29.08 -26.50
CA ARG A 9 -2.46 -28.34 -25.25
C ARG A 9 -3.62 -28.80 -24.36
N LYS A 10 -3.33 -29.47 -23.24
CA LYS A 10 -4.35 -29.86 -22.24
C LYS A 10 -5.08 -28.61 -21.75
N SER A 11 -6.37 -28.49 -22.06
CA SER A 11 -7.26 -27.53 -21.40
C SER A 11 -7.68 -28.11 -20.06
N THR A 12 -7.10 -27.63 -18.97
CA THR A 12 -7.68 -27.89 -17.64
C THR A 12 -8.87 -26.98 -17.44
N GLY A 13 -10.03 -27.42 -17.93
CA GLY A 13 -11.33 -26.83 -17.63
C GLY A 13 -11.88 -27.36 -16.29
N GLY A 14 -12.47 -26.47 -15.51
CA GLY A 14 -13.51 -26.76 -14.51
C GLY A 14 -13.10 -27.57 -13.27
N LYS A 15 -12.95 -26.87 -12.14
CA LYS A 15 -12.86 -27.49 -10.79
C LYS A 15 -14.19 -28.18 -10.46
N ALA A 16 -14.19 -29.48 -10.15
CA ALA A 16 -15.38 -30.21 -9.68
C ALA A 16 -15.85 -29.71 -8.29
N PRO A 17 -17.15 -29.77 -7.94
CA PRO A 17 -17.66 -29.26 -6.67
C PRO A 17 -17.30 -30.24 -5.54
N ARG A 18 -16.35 -29.84 -4.68
CA ARG A 18 -15.92 -30.66 -3.53
C ARG A 18 -16.69 -30.23 -2.27
N LYS A 19 -17.29 -31.21 -1.59
CA LYS A 19 -17.95 -31.12 -0.26
C LYS A 19 -17.19 -30.18 0.70
N GLN A 20 -17.92 -29.31 1.39
CA GLN A 20 -17.38 -28.39 2.39
C GLN A 20 -16.77 -29.14 3.58
N LEU A 21 -15.45 -29.02 3.71
CA LEU A 21 -14.72 -29.18 4.96
C LEU A 21 -13.98 -27.86 5.18
N ALA A 22 -14.13 -27.29 6.37
CA ALA A 22 -13.59 -25.97 6.71
C ALA A 22 -12.10 -25.88 6.36
N THR A 23 -11.76 -25.04 5.39
CA THR A 23 -10.39 -24.83 4.95
C THR A 23 -9.83 -23.60 5.65
N LYS A 24 -8.95 -23.85 6.62
CA LYS A 24 -7.98 -22.89 7.14
C LYS A 24 -7.33 -22.18 5.94
N ALA A 25 -7.44 -20.87 5.85
CA ALA A 25 -6.91 -20.09 4.72
C ALA A 25 -5.37 -20.20 4.69
N ALA A 26 -4.86 -21.21 4.01
CA ALA A 26 -3.47 -21.30 3.62
C ALA A 26 -3.20 -20.16 2.63
N ARG A 27 -2.73 -19.02 3.16
CA ARG A 27 -2.14 -17.96 2.33
C ARG A 27 -1.09 -18.63 1.46
N LYS A 28 -1.14 -18.42 0.14
CA LYS A 28 -0.16 -18.95 -0.82
C LYS A 28 1.26 -18.63 -0.34
N SER A 29 1.91 -19.57 0.34
CA SER A 29 3.36 -19.60 0.41
C SER A 29 3.87 -19.96 -0.99
N ALA A 30 4.99 -19.35 -1.37
CA ALA A 30 5.61 -19.51 -2.68
C ALA A 30 5.76 -21.00 -3.07
N PRO A 31 5.71 -21.34 -4.38
CA PRO A 31 6.03 -22.70 -4.81
C PRO A 31 7.44 -23.09 -4.32
N SER A 32 7.59 -24.26 -3.70
CA SER A 32 8.86 -24.73 -3.12
C SER A 32 9.90 -25.18 -4.17
N THR A 33 9.67 -24.91 -5.45
CA THR A 33 10.59 -25.20 -6.55
C THR A 33 10.47 -24.11 -7.62
N GLY A 34 11.47 -23.24 -7.68
CA GLY A 34 11.55 -22.11 -8.62
C GLY A 34 11.63 -20.76 -7.90
N GLY A 35 12.74 -20.04 -8.10
CA GLY A 35 13.08 -18.80 -7.39
C GLY A 35 11.91 -17.82 -7.23
N VAL A 36 11.78 -17.27 -6.02
CA VAL A 36 10.76 -16.27 -5.67
C VAL A 36 10.80 -15.14 -6.68
N LYS A 37 9.67 -14.86 -7.36
CA LYS A 37 9.55 -13.69 -8.24
C LYS A 37 10.00 -12.45 -7.48
N LYS A 38 10.95 -11.69 -8.05
CA LYS A 38 11.44 -10.46 -7.43
C LYS A 38 10.25 -9.55 -7.09
N PRO A 39 10.19 -8.99 -5.87
CA PRO A 39 9.17 -8.00 -5.54
C PRO A 39 9.18 -6.85 -6.56
N HIS A 40 8.00 -6.41 -6.96
CA HIS A 40 7.89 -5.26 -7.85
C HIS A 40 8.39 -4.00 -7.13
N ARG A 41 9.36 -3.30 -7.73
CA ARG A 41 9.88 -2.01 -7.25
C ARG A 41 9.69 -0.95 -8.33
N TYR A 42 9.06 0.16 -7.96
CA TYR A 42 8.92 1.32 -8.86
C TYR A 42 10.28 1.96 -9.15
N ARG A 43 10.40 2.61 -10.31
CA ARG A 43 11.57 3.42 -10.64
C ARG A 43 11.65 4.63 -9.68
N PRO A 44 12.86 5.12 -9.37
CA PRO A 44 13.03 6.40 -8.69
C PRO A 44 12.20 7.49 -9.38
N GLY A 45 11.58 8.37 -8.60
CA GLY A 45 10.70 9.44 -9.10
C GLY A 45 9.25 9.02 -9.37
N THR A 46 8.95 7.74 -9.64
CA THR A 46 7.55 7.31 -9.90
C THR A 46 6.63 7.52 -8.69
N VAL A 47 7.13 7.23 -7.48
CA VAL A 47 6.35 7.45 -6.25
C VAL A 47 6.27 8.94 -5.92
N ALA A 48 7.36 9.68 -6.06
CA ALA A 48 7.39 11.13 -5.82
C ALA A 48 6.40 11.91 -6.71
N LEU A 49 6.34 11.64 -8.02
CA LEU A 49 5.38 12.29 -8.92
C LEU A 49 3.93 11.96 -8.55
N ARG A 50 3.67 10.76 -8.04
CA ARG A 50 2.35 10.36 -7.55
C ARG A 50 1.98 11.06 -6.24
N GLU A 51 2.94 11.25 -5.33
CA GLU A 51 2.74 12.01 -4.10
C GLU A 51 2.49 13.50 -4.39
N ILE A 52 3.26 14.12 -5.30
CA ILE A 52 3.05 15.51 -5.74
C ILE A 52 1.63 15.70 -6.26
N ARG A 53 1.19 14.84 -7.19
CA ARG A 53 -0.18 14.89 -7.74
C ARG A 53 -1.25 14.66 -6.66
N ARG A 54 -0.99 13.77 -5.69
CA ARG A 54 -1.91 13.52 -4.58
C ARG A 54 -2.07 14.78 -3.71
N TYR A 55 -0.96 15.35 -3.24
CA TYR A 55 -0.99 16.47 -2.30
C TYR A 55 -1.42 17.79 -2.95
N GLN A 56 -1.18 17.99 -4.24
CA GLN A 56 -1.72 19.13 -4.98
C GLN A 56 -3.24 19.03 -5.20
N LYS A 57 -3.82 17.81 -5.18
CA LYS A 57 -5.27 17.60 -5.35
C LYS A 57 -6.04 17.72 -4.04
N SER A 58 -5.43 17.39 -2.91
CA SER A 58 -6.05 17.43 -1.58
C SER A 58 -5.76 18.74 -0.83
N THR A 59 -6.55 19.03 0.20
CA THR A 59 -6.35 20.19 1.10
C THR A 59 -6.16 19.77 2.57
N GLU A 60 -5.75 18.52 2.81
CA GLU A 60 -5.47 18.04 4.15
C GLU A 60 -4.23 18.73 4.75
N LEU A 61 -4.23 18.92 6.07
CA LEU A 61 -3.04 19.42 6.76
C LEU A 61 -1.92 18.39 6.66
N LEU A 62 -0.76 18.82 6.16
CA LEU A 62 0.40 17.95 5.95
C LEU A 62 1.18 17.67 7.25
N ILE A 63 1.02 18.55 8.25
CA ILE A 63 1.64 18.42 9.57
C ILE A 63 0.59 17.87 10.54
N ARG A 64 0.99 16.89 11.36
CA ARG A 64 0.10 16.29 12.38
C ARG A 64 -0.31 17.34 13.42
N LYS A 65 -1.60 17.36 13.77
CA LYS A 65 -2.20 18.35 14.68
C LYS A 65 -1.56 18.40 16.07
N LEU A 66 -1.40 17.25 16.75
CA LEU A 66 -0.91 17.22 18.14
C LEU A 66 0.56 17.67 18.29
N PRO A 67 1.53 17.21 17.47
CA PRO A 67 2.89 17.73 17.50
C PRO A 67 2.95 19.24 17.21
N PHE A 68 2.19 19.71 16.20
CA PHE A 68 2.13 21.14 15.89
C PHE A 68 1.56 21.97 17.04
N GLN A 69 0.49 21.50 17.68
CA GLN A 69 -0.09 22.15 18.85
C GLN A 69 0.89 22.23 20.04
N ARG A 70 1.72 21.20 20.26
CA ARG A 70 2.74 21.23 21.31
C ARG A 70 3.80 22.29 21.01
N LEU A 71 4.28 22.35 19.77
CA LEU A 71 5.23 23.36 19.32
C LEU A 71 4.70 24.79 19.50
N VAL A 72 3.43 25.03 19.15
CA VAL A 72 2.78 26.35 19.35
C VAL A 72 2.80 26.75 20.83
N ARG A 73 2.50 25.82 21.73
CA ARG A 73 2.48 26.07 23.18
C ARG A 73 3.88 26.30 23.74
N GLU A 74 4.86 25.55 23.26
CA GLU A 74 6.27 25.71 23.64
C GLU A 74 6.75 27.14 23.33
N ILE A 75 6.57 27.60 22.09
CA ILE A 75 6.97 28.95 21.67
C ILE A 75 6.19 30.03 22.43
N ALA A 76 4.88 29.85 22.62
CA ALA A 76 4.05 30.84 23.30
C ALA A 76 4.43 31.02 24.78
N GLN A 77 4.89 29.94 25.43
CA GLN A 77 5.30 29.96 26.82
C GLN A 77 6.48 30.93 27.07
N ASP A 78 7.36 31.11 26.07
CA ASP A 78 8.50 32.03 26.15
C ASP A 78 8.07 33.50 26.23
N PHE A 79 6.88 33.85 25.73
CA PHE A 79 6.36 35.22 25.74
C PHE A 79 5.42 35.49 26.92
N LYS A 80 4.57 34.52 27.27
CA LYS A 80 3.62 34.65 28.37
C LYS A 80 3.21 33.28 28.89
N THR A 81 3.37 33.09 30.20
CA THR A 81 2.97 31.86 30.88
C THR A 81 1.45 31.76 31.00
N ASP A 82 0.93 30.53 31.08
CA ASP A 82 -0.47 30.20 31.37
C ASP A 82 -1.51 30.62 30.29
N LEU A 83 -1.07 30.73 29.03
CA LEU A 83 -1.95 30.99 27.89
C LEU A 83 -2.85 29.78 27.57
N ARG A 84 -4.14 30.07 27.32
CA ARG A 84 -5.13 29.11 26.82
C ARG A 84 -5.46 29.43 25.36
N PHE A 85 -5.51 28.39 24.54
CA PHE A 85 -5.78 28.48 23.10
C PHE A 85 -7.17 27.93 22.78
N GLN A 86 -7.90 28.64 21.93
CA GLN A 86 -9.10 28.13 21.27
C GLN A 86 -8.70 27.10 20.21
N SER A 87 -9.58 26.16 19.88
CA SER A 87 -9.27 25.11 18.90
C SER A 87 -9.13 25.61 17.45
N ALA A 88 -9.68 26.80 17.14
CA ALA A 88 -9.60 27.44 15.84
C ALA A 88 -8.47 28.48 15.74
N ALA A 89 -7.72 28.69 16.82
CA ALA A 89 -6.60 29.62 16.91
C ALA A 89 -5.26 28.96 16.55
#